data_AF-A0A973AWF4-F1
#
_entry.id   AF-A0A973AWF4-F1
#
_cell.length_a   1.000
_cell.length_b   1.000
_cell.length_c   1.000
_cell.angle_alpha   90.00
_cell.angle_beta   90.00
_cell.angle_gamma   90.00
#
_symmetry.space_group_name_H-M   'P 1'
#
loop_
_entity.id
_entity.type
_entity.pdbx_description
1 polymer ?
#
loop_
_entity_poly.entity_id
_entity_poly.type
_entity_poly.pdbx_seq_one_letter_code
_entity_poly.pdbx_strand_id
1 'polypeptide(L)'
;MFVKEYDSLMKDGRVSDAAPLLQRRMVSDARAEKLVKGFAERAPALIRANVHNAIRNYAWDDARRQAAILNDVSVGQLLPAKQIAELRDLDYTIDAAADEHVYTLIIRNKPACQDYINAYLTRAPLKTMVSNVEAYRQYLTKIAGPLDLTLSLSGIRWGSRYYSNVYSYRNDITVKYRGEMVISCVHVKSKADSESRDLGEGAITGKLQESVTLDVEIYNKYGTAWTSRGNGGSGSWTGTIEELRRGVSIDAKGDGFTNKASFSISGLPMEPTLPPWHQ
;
A
#
# COMPACT_ATOMS: atom_id res chain seq x y z
N MET A 1 14.23 56.96 11.09
CA MET A 1 14.93 55.69 10.82
C MET A 1 14.09 54.51 11.27
N PHE A 2 13.68 54.45 12.54
CA PHE A 2 12.75 53.46 13.12
C PHE A 2 11.56 53.01 12.26
N VAL A 3 10.67 53.93 11.83
CA VAL A 3 9.46 53.55 11.08
C VAL A 3 9.79 52.82 9.78
N LYS A 4 10.85 53.23 9.08
CA LYS A 4 11.30 52.56 7.85
C LYS A 4 11.81 51.14 8.14
N GLU A 5 12.50 50.94 9.26
CA GLU A 5 13.01 49.65 9.68
C GLU A 5 11.87 48.70 10.10
N TYR A 6 10.93 49.19 10.91
CA TYR A 6 9.71 48.47 11.28
C TYR A 6 8.89 48.08 10.04
N ASP A 7 8.66 49.01 9.12
CA ASP A 7 7.89 48.75 7.90
C ASP A 7 8.58 47.72 7.01
N SER A 8 9.92 47.75 6.93
CA SER A 8 10.71 46.73 6.22
C SER A 8 10.52 45.35 6.84
N LEU A 9 10.68 45.21 8.16
CA LEU A 9 10.52 43.93 8.84
C LEU A 9 9.09 43.36 8.68
N MET A 10 8.07 44.22 8.79
CA MET A 10 6.68 43.82 8.57
C MET A 10 6.38 43.48 7.10
N LYS A 11 7.08 44.08 6.13
CA LYS A 11 6.97 43.73 4.72
C LYS A 11 7.63 42.38 4.43
N ASP A 12 8.73 42.10 5.11
CA ASP A 12 9.49 40.85 4.98
C ASP A 12 8.91 39.70 5.83
N GLY A 13 7.79 39.94 6.54
CA GLY A 13 7.13 38.93 7.38
C GLY A 13 7.87 38.61 8.69
N ARG A 14 8.86 39.42 9.08
CA ARG A 14 9.70 39.24 10.29
C ARG A 14 9.01 39.79 11.54
N VAL A 15 7.89 39.17 11.91
CA VAL A 15 7.01 39.62 13.00
C VAL A 15 7.72 39.62 14.36
N SER A 16 8.52 38.59 14.66
CA SER A 16 9.29 38.45 15.91
C SER A 16 10.33 39.56 16.09
N ASP A 17 10.88 40.10 15.01
CA ASP A 17 11.87 41.18 15.05
C ASP A 17 11.21 42.57 15.10
N ALA A 18 10.05 42.71 14.46
CA ALA A 18 9.28 43.96 14.44
C ALA A 18 8.64 44.29 15.80
N ALA A 19 8.17 43.27 16.53
CA ALA A 19 7.51 43.43 17.83
C ALA A 19 8.39 44.11 18.90
N PRO A 20 9.61 43.66 19.22
CA PRO A 20 10.45 44.28 20.24
C PRO A 20 10.90 45.69 19.85
N LEU A 21 11.09 45.98 18.55
CA LEU A 21 11.36 47.35 18.09
C LEU A 21 10.21 48.29 18.40
N LEU A 22 8.98 47.82 18.24
CA LEU A 22 7.77 48.58 18.56
C LEU A 22 7.64 48.81 20.08
N GLN A 23 7.88 47.78 20.89
CA GLN A 23 7.79 47.87 22.35
C GLN A 23 8.81 48.80 22.99
N ARG A 24 10.08 48.74 22.56
CA ARG A 24 11.17 49.60 23.08
C ARG A 24 10.91 51.10 22.86
N ARG A 25 9.99 51.44 21.96
CA ARG A 25 9.66 52.80 21.54
C ARG A 25 8.24 53.19 21.92
N MET A 26 7.58 52.49 22.86
CA MET A 26 6.33 52.92 23.51
C MET A 26 6.52 54.22 24.30
N VAL A 27 6.83 55.31 23.59
CA VAL A 27 6.58 56.68 24.03
C VAL A 27 5.16 56.97 23.55
N SER A 28 4.27 57.33 24.47
CA SER A 28 2.83 57.52 24.25
C SER A 28 2.52 58.68 23.30
N ASP A 29 2.81 58.52 22.00
CA ASP A 29 2.39 59.44 20.93
C ASP A 29 1.40 58.75 19.98
N ALA A 30 0.59 59.55 19.29
CA ALA A 30 -0.46 59.06 18.37
C ALA A 30 0.10 58.23 17.19
N ARG A 31 1.39 58.37 16.87
CA ARG A 31 2.06 57.62 15.81
C ARG A 31 2.43 56.22 16.27
N ALA A 32 2.88 56.05 17.51
CA ALA A 32 3.14 54.77 18.13
C ALA A 32 1.84 53.95 18.25
N GLU A 33 0.74 54.56 18.69
CA GLU A 33 -0.58 53.91 18.74
C GLU A 33 -1.04 53.40 17.37
N LYS A 34 -0.85 54.20 16.31
CA LYS A 34 -1.18 53.80 14.94
C LYS A 34 -0.35 52.59 14.47
N LEU A 35 0.93 52.52 14.84
CA LEU A 35 1.80 51.40 14.50
C LEU A 35 1.45 50.13 15.29
N VAL A 36 1.08 50.25 16.57
CA VAL A 36 0.56 49.13 17.38
C VAL A 36 -0.72 48.57 16.77
N LYS A 37 -1.66 49.44 16.41
CA LYS A 37 -2.89 49.02 15.73
C LYS A 37 -2.59 48.32 14.39
N GLY A 38 -1.71 48.91 13.58
CA GLY A 38 -1.29 48.31 12.31
C GLY A 38 -0.56 46.98 12.47
N PHE A 39 0.20 46.80 13.57
CA PHE A 39 0.81 45.51 13.92
C PHE A 39 -0.27 44.46 14.19
N ALA A 40 -1.24 44.76 15.07
CA ALA A 40 -2.32 43.85 15.43
C ALA A 40 -3.23 43.48 14.23
N GLU A 41 -3.36 44.37 13.25
CA GLU A 41 -4.11 44.09 12.02
C GLU A 41 -3.34 43.18 11.04
N ARG A 42 -2.00 43.33 10.94
CA ARG A 42 -1.19 42.66 9.91
C ARG A 42 -0.50 41.39 10.39
N ALA A 43 -0.01 41.37 11.63
CA ALA A 43 0.82 40.28 12.16
C ALA A 43 0.12 38.91 12.11
N PRO A 44 -1.17 38.75 12.47
CA PRO A 44 -1.85 37.46 12.37
C PRO A 44 -1.84 36.88 10.95
N ALA A 45 -2.10 37.70 9.94
CA ALA A 45 -2.11 37.27 8.55
C ALA A 45 -0.71 36.85 8.07
N LEU A 46 0.33 37.58 8.48
CA LEU A 46 1.72 37.25 8.17
C LEU A 46 2.17 35.94 8.82
N ILE A 47 1.84 35.72 10.11
CA ILE A 47 2.15 34.47 10.82
C ILE A 47 1.48 33.29 10.11
N ARG A 48 0.18 33.39 9.79
CA ARG A 48 -0.54 32.34 9.06
C ARG A 48 0.10 32.07 7.69
N ALA A 49 0.43 33.13 6.94
CA ALA A 49 1.05 32.99 5.63
C ALA A 49 2.42 32.28 5.71
N ASN A 50 3.26 32.64 6.68
CA ASN A 50 4.56 32.01 6.88
C ASN A 50 4.41 30.52 7.25
N VAL A 51 3.49 30.19 8.18
CA VAL A 51 3.20 28.80 8.56
C VAL A 51 2.70 28.00 7.35
N HIS A 52 1.74 28.50 6.59
CA HIS A 52 1.23 27.82 5.40
C HIS A 52 2.30 27.67 4.31
N ASN A 53 3.18 28.65 4.13
CA ASN A 53 4.32 28.54 3.21
C ASN A 53 5.26 27.40 3.63
N ALA A 54 5.61 27.33 4.92
CA ALA A 54 6.45 26.27 5.45
C ALA A 54 5.78 24.89 5.31
N ILE A 55 4.48 24.77 5.61
CA ILE A 55 3.69 23.54 5.40
C ILE A 55 3.73 23.11 3.93
N ARG A 56 3.49 24.02 2.98
CA ARG A 56 3.54 23.70 1.53
C ARG A 56 4.90 23.19 1.06
N ASN A 57 5.96 23.62 1.73
CA ASN A 57 7.33 23.18 1.45
C ASN A 57 7.77 21.99 2.31
N TYR A 58 6.86 21.38 3.09
CA TYR A 58 7.14 20.30 4.03
C TYR A 58 8.22 20.64 5.08
N ALA A 59 8.40 21.93 5.38
CA ALA A 59 9.37 22.45 6.33
C ALA A 59 8.75 22.53 7.74
N TRP A 60 8.45 21.37 8.33
CA TRP A 60 7.68 21.27 9.59
C TRP A 60 8.29 22.02 10.76
N ASP A 61 9.61 21.94 10.92
CA ASP A 61 10.31 22.67 12.00
C ASP A 61 10.24 24.18 11.80
N ASP A 62 10.27 24.64 10.55
CA ASP A 62 10.09 26.06 10.26
C ASP A 62 8.66 26.50 10.55
N ALA A 63 7.66 25.72 10.15
CA ALA A 63 6.26 26.00 10.46
C ALA A 63 6.04 26.11 11.98
N ARG A 64 6.60 25.18 12.78
CA ARG A 64 6.54 25.21 14.25
C ARG A 64 7.25 26.42 14.83
N ARG A 65 8.43 26.80 14.31
CA ARG A 65 9.12 28.03 14.72
C ARG A 65 8.27 29.27 14.46
N GLN A 66 7.63 29.36 13.31
CA GLN A 66 6.76 30.49 12.94
C GLN A 66 5.51 30.56 13.83
N ALA A 67 4.89 29.42 14.15
CA ALA A 67 3.77 29.36 15.09
C ALA A 67 4.20 29.74 16.52
N ALA A 68 5.38 29.29 16.95
CA ALA A 68 5.93 29.57 18.28
C ALA A 68 6.25 31.05 18.54
N ILE A 69 6.25 31.92 17.51
CA ILE A 69 6.40 33.38 17.66
C ILE A 69 5.33 33.95 18.61
N LEU A 70 4.16 33.30 18.73
CA LEU A 70 3.11 33.69 19.68
C LEU A 70 3.53 33.57 21.15
N ASN A 71 4.55 32.77 21.45
CA ASN A 71 5.11 32.63 22.79
C ASN A 71 6.11 33.74 23.11
N ASP A 72 6.50 34.57 22.13
CA ASP A 72 7.30 35.78 22.37
C ASP A 72 6.45 36.81 23.12
N VAL A 73 6.94 37.23 24.28
CA VAL A 73 6.29 38.23 25.14
C VAL A 73 6.00 39.53 24.38
N SER A 74 6.90 39.93 23.48
CA SER A 74 6.80 41.16 22.70
C SER A 74 5.64 41.11 21.73
N VAL A 75 5.39 39.94 21.13
CA VAL A 75 4.30 39.71 20.19
C VAL A 75 2.98 39.56 20.96
N GLY A 76 2.97 38.77 22.04
CA GLY A 76 1.79 38.50 22.85
C GLY A 76 1.18 39.75 23.50
N GLN A 77 2.00 40.74 23.87
CA GLN A 77 1.53 42.01 24.42
C GLN A 77 0.92 42.96 23.37
N LEU A 78 1.28 42.78 22.10
CA LEU A 78 0.81 43.64 21.00
C LEU A 78 -0.43 43.08 20.29
N LEU A 79 -0.79 41.81 20.54
CA LEU A 79 -1.95 41.16 19.95
C LEU A 79 -3.10 41.01 20.96
N PRO A 80 -4.36 41.30 20.55
CA PRO A 80 -5.54 40.95 21.33
C PRO A 80 -5.62 39.44 21.63
N ALA A 81 -6.12 39.09 22.81
CA ALA A 81 -6.27 37.69 23.26
C ALA A 81 -7.05 36.81 22.27
N LYS A 82 -8.08 37.36 21.61
CA LYS A 82 -8.86 36.64 20.59
C LYS A 82 -7.99 36.22 19.39
N GLN A 83 -7.13 37.10 18.91
CA GLN A 83 -6.23 36.79 17.80
C GLN A 83 -5.18 35.75 18.19
N ILE A 84 -4.67 35.83 19.42
CA ILE A 84 -3.75 34.81 19.95
C ILE A 84 -4.45 33.45 20.00
N ALA A 85 -5.69 33.39 20.48
CA ALA A 85 -6.47 32.16 20.52
C ALA A 85 -6.67 31.56 19.11
N GLU A 86 -7.04 32.37 18.12
CA GLU A 86 -7.19 31.90 16.73
C GLU A 86 -5.88 31.38 16.11
N LEU A 87 -4.72 31.91 16.53
CA LEU A 87 -3.42 31.50 16.01
C LEU A 87 -2.86 30.26 16.73
N ARG A 88 -3.40 29.87 17.89
CA ARG A 88 -3.00 28.63 18.58
C ARG A 88 -3.42 27.37 17.84
N ASP A 89 -4.46 27.43 17.00
CA ASP A 89 -4.88 26.32 16.15
C ASP A 89 -3.88 25.98 15.03
N LEU A 90 -2.85 26.83 14.84
CA LEU A 90 -1.80 26.59 13.87
C LEU A 90 -0.95 25.36 14.21
N ASP A 91 -0.71 25.07 15.50
CA ASP A 91 0.05 23.88 15.90
C ASP A 91 -0.68 22.60 15.45
N TYR A 92 -1.99 22.53 15.68
CA TYR A 92 -2.82 21.43 15.18
C TYR A 92 -2.80 21.37 13.65
N THR A 93 -2.91 22.51 12.97
CA THR A 93 -2.86 22.56 11.49
C THR A 93 -1.54 22.02 10.94
N ILE A 94 -0.42 22.35 11.57
CA ILE A 94 0.91 21.85 11.19
C ILE A 94 0.98 20.34 11.42
N ASP A 95 0.56 19.88 12.59
CA ASP A 95 0.63 18.47 12.95
C ASP A 95 -0.28 17.62 12.06
N ALA A 96 -1.48 18.12 11.76
CA ALA A 96 -2.42 17.47 10.85
C ALA A 96 -1.83 17.36 9.43
N ALA A 97 -1.27 18.44 8.88
CA ALA A 97 -0.62 18.41 7.57
C ALA A 97 0.61 17.48 7.52
N ALA A 98 1.41 17.45 8.60
CA ALA A 98 2.57 16.57 8.71
C ALA A 98 2.14 15.09 8.78
N ASP A 99 1.08 14.79 9.53
CA ASP A 99 0.48 13.45 9.61
C ASP A 99 -0.03 12.98 8.25
N GLU A 100 -0.83 13.80 7.57
CA GLU A 100 -1.36 13.55 6.23
C GLU A 100 -0.25 13.28 5.23
N HIS A 101 0.82 14.08 5.26
CA HIS A 101 1.94 13.95 4.35
C HIS A 101 2.62 12.58 4.48
N VAL A 102 2.98 12.17 5.70
CA VAL A 102 3.65 10.88 5.92
C VAL A 102 2.72 9.72 5.57
N TYR A 103 1.44 9.82 5.89
CA TYR A 103 0.44 8.83 5.48
C TYR A 103 0.32 8.71 3.96
N THR A 104 0.32 9.84 3.25
CA THR A 104 0.28 9.88 1.78
C THR A 104 1.53 9.25 1.16
N LEU A 105 2.70 9.38 1.79
CA LEU A 105 3.92 8.68 1.36
C LEU A 105 3.77 7.16 1.45
N ILE A 106 3.06 6.63 2.44
CA ILE A 106 2.75 5.19 2.52
C ILE A 106 1.92 4.78 1.30
N ILE A 107 0.83 5.50 1.02
CA ILE A 107 -0.08 5.18 -0.10
C ILE A 107 0.64 5.22 -1.45
N ARG A 108 1.47 6.25 -1.68
CA ARG A 108 2.17 6.44 -2.97
C ARG A 108 3.27 5.42 -3.24
N ASN A 109 3.87 4.85 -2.19
CA ASN A 109 5.03 3.97 -2.31
C ASN A 109 4.70 2.50 -2.04
N LYS A 110 3.42 2.10 -2.03
CA LYS A 110 3.05 0.69 -1.91
C LYS A 110 3.65 -0.12 -3.07
N PRO A 111 4.12 -1.36 -2.83
CA PRO A 111 4.26 -2.03 -1.53
C PRO A 111 5.56 -1.64 -0.78
N ALA A 112 6.53 -1.04 -1.46
CA ALA A 112 7.86 -0.67 -0.94
C ALA A 112 7.84 0.59 -0.03
N CYS A 113 7.12 0.52 1.09
CA CYS A 113 6.87 1.67 1.96
C CYS A 113 7.16 1.41 3.45
N GLN A 114 7.97 0.38 3.76
CA GLN A 114 8.24 -0.03 5.14
C GLN A 114 8.83 1.11 5.99
N ASP A 115 9.72 1.92 5.41
CA ASP A 115 10.32 3.07 6.09
C ASP A 115 9.27 4.16 6.41
N TYR A 116 8.34 4.41 5.49
CA TYR A 116 7.25 5.38 5.71
C TYR A 116 6.26 4.89 6.75
N ILE A 117 5.93 3.59 6.77
CA ILE A 117 5.13 2.96 7.82
C ILE A 117 5.79 3.17 9.18
N ASN A 118 7.08 2.87 9.29
CA ASN A 118 7.82 3.04 10.53
C ASN A 118 7.87 4.51 10.96
N ALA A 119 8.12 5.43 10.02
CA ALA A 119 8.11 6.87 10.27
C ALA A 119 6.74 7.34 10.78
N TYR A 120 5.64 6.88 10.17
CA TYR A 120 4.29 7.24 10.61
C TYR A 120 4.01 6.76 12.03
N LEU A 121 4.20 5.47 12.29
CA LEU A 121 3.89 4.85 13.57
C LEU A 121 4.74 5.38 14.73
N THR A 122 5.95 5.87 14.45
CA THR A 122 6.86 6.39 15.47
C THR A 122 6.76 7.90 15.64
N ARG A 123 6.77 8.65 14.54
CA ARG A 123 7.01 10.12 14.52
C ARG A 123 5.83 10.96 14.07
N ALA A 124 4.80 10.38 13.46
CA ALA A 124 3.65 11.20 13.07
C ALA A 124 2.98 11.79 14.32
N PRO A 125 2.61 13.07 14.30
CA PRO A 125 2.22 13.78 15.52
C PRO A 125 0.82 13.38 16.01
N LEU A 126 -0.13 13.16 15.10
CA LEU A 126 -1.52 12.85 15.46
C LEU A 126 -1.84 11.35 15.38
N LYS A 127 -1.20 10.62 14.46
CA LYS A 127 -1.40 9.20 14.18
C LYS A 127 -2.87 8.83 13.92
N THR A 128 -3.61 9.71 13.28
CA THR A 128 -5.05 9.57 13.03
C THR A 128 -5.40 8.26 12.31
N MET A 129 -4.51 7.75 11.46
CA MET A 129 -4.68 6.52 10.66
C MET A 129 -3.91 5.31 11.20
N VAL A 130 -3.52 5.31 12.48
CA VAL A 130 -2.67 4.27 13.08
C VAL A 130 -3.19 2.86 12.82
N SER A 131 -4.48 2.60 13.05
CA SER A 131 -5.08 1.27 12.90
C SER A 131 -4.95 0.74 11.46
N ASN A 132 -5.20 1.60 10.47
CA ASN A 132 -5.10 1.24 9.06
C ASN A 132 -3.65 0.98 8.65
N VAL A 133 -2.71 1.81 9.13
CA VAL A 133 -1.28 1.64 8.88
C VAL A 133 -0.75 0.37 9.52
N GLU A 134 -1.18 0.05 10.75
CA GLU A 134 -0.80 -1.19 11.42
C GLU A 134 -1.35 -2.44 10.74
N ALA A 135 -2.62 -2.42 10.32
CA ALA A 135 -3.22 -3.51 9.54
C ALA A 135 -2.44 -3.74 8.24
N TYR A 136 -2.06 -2.67 7.54
CA TYR A 136 -1.27 -2.76 6.32
C TYR A 136 0.17 -3.24 6.59
N ARG A 137 0.82 -2.82 7.68
CA ARG A 137 2.11 -3.36 8.13
C ARG A 137 2.06 -4.87 8.38
N GLN A 138 1.00 -5.32 9.07
CA GLN A 138 0.78 -6.75 9.33
C GLN A 138 0.57 -7.53 8.03
N TYR A 139 -0.20 -6.96 7.09
CA TYR A 139 -0.36 -7.54 5.75
C TYR A 139 0.99 -7.70 5.03
N LEU A 140 1.82 -6.65 4.97
CA LEU A 140 3.15 -6.71 4.36
C LEU A 140 4.04 -7.79 4.99
N THR A 141 4.00 -7.91 6.32
CA THR A 141 4.75 -8.93 7.05
C THR A 141 4.24 -10.33 6.70
N LYS A 142 2.91 -10.50 6.60
CA LYS A 142 2.29 -11.79 6.26
C LYS A 142 2.67 -12.23 4.84
N ILE A 143 2.59 -11.33 3.85
CA ILE A 143 2.91 -11.67 2.45
C ILE A 143 4.42 -11.85 2.19
N ALA A 144 5.28 -11.33 3.07
CA ALA A 144 6.72 -11.58 3.03
C ALA A 144 7.11 -12.97 3.61
N GLY A 145 6.24 -13.54 4.44
CA GLY A 145 6.39 -14.85 5.04
C GLY A 145 5.86 -16.00 4.17
N PRO A 146 6.02 -17.26 4.63
CA PRO A 146 5.33 -18.40 4.03
C PRO A 146 3.81 -18.24 4.15
N LEU A 147 3.10 -18.59 3.09
CA LEU A 147 1.64 -18.53 3.01
C LEU A 147 1.08 -19.94 2.83
N ASP A 148 0.05 -20.26 3.60
CA ASP A 148 -0.77 -21.46 3.40
C ASP A 148 -1.82 -21.16 2.33
N LEU A 149 -1.72 -21.85 1.20
CA LEU A 149 -2.49 -21.59 0.00
C LEU A 149 -3.18 -22.88 -0.46
N THR A 150 -4.20 -22.71 -1.29
CA THR A 150 -4.87 -23.82 -1.96
C THR A 150 -4.57 -23.73 -3.44
N LEU A 151 -3.95 -24.76 -3.99
CA LEU A 151 -3.78 -24.98 -5.42
C LEU A 151 -5.01 -25.66 -5.98
N SER A 152 -5.60 -25.11 -7.03
CA SER A 152 -6.74 -25.70 -7.74
C SER A 152 -6.33 -26.07 -9.16
N LEU A 153 -6.63 -27.30 -9.58
CA LEU A 153 -6.60 -27.70 -10.99
C LEU A 153 -7.96 -27.30 -11.60
N SER A 154 -8.01 -26.08 -12.15
CA SER A 154 -9.25 -25.46 -12.63
C SER A 154 -9.80 -26.14 -13.88
N GLY A 155 -8.93 -26.73 -14.70
CA GLY A 155 -9.39 -27.59 -15.78
C GLY A 155 -8.29 -28.21 -16.62
N ILE A 156 -8.69 -29.13 -17.49
CA ILE A 156 -7.85 -29.69 -18.55
C ILE A 156 -8.57 -29.55 -19.88
N ARG A 157 -7.93 -28.87 -20.83
CA ARG A 157 -8.32 -28.87 -22.24
C ARG A 157 -7.68 -30.06 -22.94
N TRP A 158 -8.51 -30.90 -23.51
CA TRP A 158 -8.10 -32.12 -24.20
C TRP A 158 -7.80 -31.82 -25.67
N GLY A 159 -6.63 -32.24 -26.15
CA GLY A 159 -6.21 -32.00 -27.53
C GLY A 159 -7.07 -32.74 -28.55
N SER A 160 -7.18 -32.21 -29.78
CA SER A 160 -7.94 -32.82 -30.88
C SER A 160 -7.50 -34.24 -31.24
N ARG A 161 -6.20 -34.51 -31.09
CA ARG A 161 -5.59 -35.84 -31.33
C ARG A 161 -5.64 -36.76 -30.12
N TYR A 162 -6.10 -36.27 -28.96
CA TYR A 162 -6.24 -37.09 -27.76
C TYR A 162 -7.45 -38.01 -27.90
N TYR A 163 -7.18 -39.19 -28.46
CA TYR A 163 -8.15 -40.25 -28.70
C TYR A 163 -9.39 -39.85 -29.51
N SER A 164 -9.16 -39.37 -30.74
CA SER A 164 -10.19 -38.94 -31.69
C SER A 164 -11.27 -39.98 -32.02
N ASN A 165 -11.07 -41.26 -31.70
CA ASN A 165 -11.90 -42.38 -32.18
C ASN A 165 -12.75 -43.08 -31.11
N VAL A 166 -12.79 -42.60 -29.86
CA VAL A 166 -13.55 -43.25 -28.77
C VAL A 166 -14.31 -42.25 -27.91
N TYR A 167 -15.55 -42.61 -27.57
CA TYR A 167 -16.59 -41.68 -27.08
C TYR A 167 -16.46 -41.21 -25.62
N SER A 168 -15.71 -41.91 -24.74
CA SER A 168 -15.41 -41.41 -23.38
C SER A 168 -14.27 -42.17 -22.70
N TYR A 169 -13.20 -41.47 -22.31
CA TYR A 169 -12.16 -42.06 -21.44
C TYR A 169 -12.26 -41.57 -20.02
N ARG A 170 -11.79 -42.41 -19.10
CA ARG A 170 -11.56 -42.08 -17.71
C ARG A 170 -10.08 -41.96 -17.47
N ASN A 171 -9.68 -40.84 -16.91
CA ASN A 171 -8.29 -40.51 -16.64
C ASN A 171 -8.08 -40.37 -15.13
N ASP A 172 -6.94 -40.82 -14.67
CA ASP A 172 -6.41 -40.47 -13.37
C ASP A 172 -5.37 -39.36 -13.58
N ILE A 173 -5.52 -38.26 -12.86
CA ILE A 173 -4.64 -37.09 -12.95
C ILE A 173 -3.97 -36.91 -11.60
N THR A 174 -2.65 -36.75 -11.65
CA THR A 174 -1.81 -36.49 -10.49
C THR A 174 -1.11 -35.15 -10.70
N VAL A 175 -1.17 -34.29 -9.70
CA VAL A 175 -0.41 -33.04 -9.66
C VAL A 175 0.56 -33.11 -8.50
N LYS A 176 1.83 -32.80 -8.77
CA LYS A 176 2.87 -32.70 -7.75
C LYS A 176 3.32 -31.24 -7.61
N TYR A 177 3.48 -30.80 -6.37
CA TYR A 177 4.07 -29.51 -6.02
C TYR A 177 5.38 -29.80 -5.29
N ARG A 178 6.51 -29.31 -5.83
CA ARG A 178 7.86 -29.62 -5.33
C ARG A 178 8.14 -31.12 -5.18
N GLY A 179 7.60 -31.92 -6.11
CA GLY A 179 7.73 -33.38 -6.10
C GLY A 179 6.75 -34.13 -5.18
N GLU A 180 6.01 -33.44 -4.32
CA GLU A 180 4.99 -34.06 -3.46
C GLU A 180 3.61 -34.03 -4.12
N MET A 181 2.87 -35.13 -4.06
CA MET A 181 1.52 -35.20 -4.61
C MET A 181 0.56 -34.33 -3.80
N VAL A 182 -0.09 -33.36 -4.45
CA VAL A 182 -1.03 -32.42 -3.82
C VAL A 182 -2.45 -32.53 -4.35
N ILE A 183 -2.63 -32.96 -5.59
CA ILE A 183 -3.96 -33.20 -6.18
C ILE A 183 -3.95 -34.58 -6.82
N SER A 184 -4.98 -35.38 -6.54
CA SER A 184 -5.24 -36.65 -7.21
C SER A 184 -6.72 -36.73 -7.61
N CYS A 185 -6.95 -36.82 -8.92
CA CYS A 185 -8.30 -36.89 -9.49
C CYS A 185 -8.42 -38.24 -10.18
N VAL A 186 -9.46 -39.01 -9.89
CA VAL A 186 -9.68 -40.31 -10.53
C VAL A 186 -10.91 -40.28 -11.42
N HIS A 187 -10.88 -41.08 -12.47
CA HIS A 187 -12.01 -41.25 -13.39
C HIS A 187 -12.52 -39.98 -14.09
N VAL A 188 -11.63 -39.00 -14.32
CA VAL A 188 -11.96 -37.77 -15.03
C VAL A 188 -12.30 -38.07 -16.48
N LYS A 189 -13.51 -37.71 -16.88
CA LYS A 189 -13.98 -37.90 -18.26
C LYS A 189 -13.23 -36.99 -19.20
N SER A 190 -12.78 -37.51 -20.34
CA SER A 190 -12.21 -36.72 -21.43
C SER A 190 -12.92 -36.99 -22.76
N LYS A 191 -12.96 -35.96 -23.61
CA LYS A 191 -13.38 -36.02 -25.01
C LYS A 191 -12.44 -35.11 -25.82
N ALA A 192 -12.06 -35.52 -27.02
CA ALA A 192 -11.26 -34.68 -27.92
C ALA A 192 -11.93 -33.31 -28.13
N ASP A 193 -11.12 -32.24 -28.16
CA ASP A 193 -11.56 -30.85 -28.29
C ASP A 193 -12.60 -30.41 -27.24
N SER A 194 -12.51 -30.96 -26.03
CA SER A 194 -13.33 -30.57 -24.89
C SER A 194 -12.50 -30.11 -23.70
N GLU A 195 -13.18 -29.67 -22.65
CA GLU A 195 -12.59 -29.25 -21.40
C GLU A 195 -13.27 -29.97 -20.25
N SER A 196 -12.47 -30.48 -19.31
CA SER A 196 -12.96 -30.92 -18.00
C SER A 196 -12.58 -29.87 -16.97
N ARG A 197 -13.50 -29.51 -16.08
CA ARG A 197 -13.36 -28.41 -15.12
C ARG A 197 -13.41 -28.92 -13.68
N ASP A 198 -12.97 -28.07 -12.76
CA ASP A 198 -13.12 -28.24 -11.31
C ASP A 198 -12.58 -29.60 -10.83
N LEU A 199 -11.34 -29.90 -11.23
CA LEU A 199 -10.81 -31.26 -11.15
C LEU A 199 -10.27 -31.61 -9.76
N GLY A 200 -9.92 -30.62 -8.94
CA GLY A 200 -9.56 -30.85 -7.54
C GLY A 200 -8.70 -29.73 -6.97
N GLU A 201 -8.48 -29.79 -5.66
CA GLU A 201 -7.70 -28.82 -4.90
C GLU A 201 -6.74 -29.52 -3.94
N GLY A 202 -5.63 -28.85 -3.63
CA GLY A 202 -4.59 -29.34 -2.71
C GLY A 202 -3.95 -28.20 -1.93
N ALA A 203 -3.57 -28.45 -0.68
CA ALA A 203 -2.87 -27.47 0.14
C ALA A 203 -1.41 -27.36 -0.29
N ILE A 204 -0.89 -26.14 -0.38
CA ILE A 204 0.53 -25.84 -0.61
C ILE A 204 0.98 -24.73 0.36
N THR A 205 2.26 -24.72 0.69
CA THR A 205 2.86 -23.66 1.52
C THR A 205 4.11 -23.11 0.86
N GLY A 206 4.27 -21.78 0.83
CA GLY A 206 5.49 -21.15 0.36
C GLY A 206 5.43 -19.62 0.32
N LYS A 207 6.56 -18.96 0.00
CA LYS A 207 6.63 -17.49 -0.13
C LYS A 207 6.30 -17.04 -1.55
N LEU A 208 5.74 -15.85 -1.72
CA LEU A 208 5.35 -15.33 -3.04
C LEU A 208 6.49 -15.32 -4.08
N GLN A 209 7.71 -14.97 -3.65
CA GLN A 209 8.90 -14.90 -4.51
C GLN A 209 9.68 -16.22 -4.58
N GLU A 210 9.20 -17.27 -3.92
CA GLU A 210 9.87 -18.56 -3.91
C GLU A 210 9.65 -19.29 -5.24
N SER A 211 10.73 -19.81 -5.80
CA SER A 211 10.67 -20.65 -7.00
C SER A 211 10.14 -22.04 -6.64
N VAL A 212 9.19 -22.53 -7.42
CA VAL A 212 8.47 -23.79 -7.22
C VAL A 212 8.32 -24.52 -8.55
N THR A 213 8.19 -25.84 -8.48
CA THR A 213 7.88 -26.69 -9.63
C THR A 213 6.52 -27.34 -9.43
N LEU A 214 5.71 -27.30 -10.49
CA LEU A 214 4.44 -28.01 -10.62
C LEU A 214 4.56 -29.04 -11.73
N ASP A 215 4.29 -30.29 -11.41
CA ASP A 215 4.26 -31.38 -12.38
C ASP A 215 2.83 -31.91 -12.51
N VAL A 216 2.41 -32.17 -13.74
CA VAL A 216 1.13 -32.80 -14.05
C VAL A 216 1.38 -34.10 -14.80
N GLU A 217 0.75 -35.16 -14.32
CA GLU A 217 0.79 -36.49 -14.93
C GLU A 217 -0.65 -36.95 -15.17
N ILE A 218 -0.96 -37.35 -16.41
CA ILE A 218 -2.27 -37.88 -16.79
C ILE A 218 -2.06 -39.33 -17.19
N TYR A 219 -2.79 -40.24 -16.55
CA TYR A 219 -2.84 -41.65 -16.90
C TYR A 219 -4.24 -42.01 -17.33
N ASN A 220 -4.39 -42.71 -18.45
CA ASN A 220 -5.70 -43.22 -18.84
C ASN A 220 -5.91 -44.66 -18.38
N LYS A 221 -7.17 -44.98 -18.10
CA LYS A 221 -7.61 -46.34 -17.80
C LYS A 221 -8.42 -46.87 -18.98
N TYR A 222 -8.03 -48.04 -19.49
CA TYR A 222 -8.78 -48.81 -20.48
C TYR A 222 -9.36 -50.08 -19.87
N GLY A 223 -10.61 -50.40 -20.20
CA GLY A 223 -11.22 -51.71 -19.98
C GLY A 223 -11.55 -52.05 -18.51
N THR A 224 -12.07 -53.27 -18.31
CA THR A 224 -12.43 -53.84 -17.00
C THR A 224 -11.24 -54.43 -16.24
N ALA A 225 -10.08 -54.57 -16.90
CA ALA A 225 -8.86 -55.08 -16.28
C ALA A 225 -7.96 -53.93 -15.81
N TRP A 226 -7.63 -53.94 -14.53
CA TRP A 226 -6.87 -52.90 -13.81
C TRP A 226 -5.40 -52.69 -14.25
N THR A 227 -4.95 -53.35 -15.33
CA THR A 227 -3.52 -53.53 -15.63
C THR A 227 -2.97 -52.74 -16.83
N SER A 228 -3.80 -52.21 -17.75
CA SER A 228 -3.31 -51.39 -18.87
C SER A 228 -3.50 -49.90 -18.57
N ARG A 229 -2.45 -49.24 -18.07
CA ARG A 229 -2.35 -47.78 -17.96
C ARG A 229 -1.58 -47.24 -19.15
N GLY A 230 -2.20 -46.40 -19.96
CA GLY A 230 -1.49 -45.66 -21.02
C GLY A 230 -1.05 -44.27 -20.52
N ASN A 231 -0.10 -43.67 -21.23
CA ASN A 231 0.37 -42.32 -20.95
C ASN A 231 -0.62 -41.31 -21.56
N GLY A 232 -1.34 -40.57 -20.71
CA GLY A 232 -2.26 -39.50 -21.08
C GLY A 232 -1.59 -38.13 -21.22
N GLY A 233 -0.26 -38.09 -21.12
CA GLY A 233 0.59 -36.92 -21.22
C GLY A 233 1.13 -36.47 -19.86
N SER A 234 2.27 -35.80 -19.90
CA SER A 234 2.89 -35.19 -18.72
C SER A 234 3.51 -33.85 -19.07
N GLY A 235 3.61 -32.96 -18.08
CA GLY A 235 4.22 -31.65 -18.24
C GLY A 235 4.71 -31.12 -16.91
N SER A 236 5.63 -30.15 -16.98
CA SER A 236 6.19 -29.49 -15.81
C SER A 236 6.25 -27.99 -16.05
N TRP A 237 6.06 -27.21 -14.99
CA TRP A 237 6.26 -25.77 -14.98
C TRP A 237 7.08 -25.39 -13.76
N THR A 238 8.01 -24.47 -13.96
CA THR A 238 8.80 -23.87 -12.87
C THR A 238 8.66 -22.36 -12.95
N GLY A 239 8.39 -21.75 -11.80
CA GLY A 239 8.25 -20.30 -11.64
C GLY A 239 7.95 -19.95 -10.18
N THR A 240 7.45 -18.75 -9.93
CA THR A 240 7.19 -18.25 -8.57
C THR A 240 5.73 -18.43 -8.15
N ILE A 241 5.45 -18.45 -6.85
CA ILE A 241 4.06 -18.46 -6.35
C ILE A 241 3.28 -17.22 -6.81
N GLU A 242 3.94 -16.07 -6.95
CA GLU A 242 3.33 -14.85 -7.50
C GLU A 242 2.94 -14.99 -8.99
N GLU A 243 3.67 -15.76 -9.78
CA GLU A 243 3.27 -16.09 -11.15
C GLU A 243 2.08 -17.06 -11.16
N LEU A 244 2.12 -18.07 -10.28
CA LEU A 244 1.02 -19.02 -10.08
C LEU A 244 -0.29 -18.33 -9.66
N ARG A 245 -0.22 -17.24 -8.88
CA ARG A 245 -1.36 -16.37 -8.54
C ARG A 245 -2.11 -15.84 -9.77
N ARG A 246 -1.40 -15.55 -10.86
CA ARG A 246 -2.00 -15.02 -12.10
C ARG A 246 -2.67 -16.11 -12.95
N GLY A 247 -2.57 -17.36 -12.51
CA GLY A 247 -2.97 -18.54 -13.25
C GLY A 247 -1.87 -19.00 -14.19
N VAL A 248 -1.62 -20.30 -14.19
CA VAL A 248 -0.64 -20.94 -15.07
C VAL A 248 -1.31 -22.05 -15.86
N SER A 249 -0.78 -22.34 -17.04
CA SER A 249 -1.15 -23.54 -17.77
C SER A 249 0.07 -24.35 -18.15
N ILE A 250 -0.04 -25.66 -18.04
CA ILE A 250 1.00 -26.63 -18.34
C ILE A 250 0.56 -27.48 -19.51
N ASP A 251 1.40 -27.56 -20.54
CA ASP A 251 1.20 -28.47 -21.66
C ASP A 251 1.61 -29.89 -21.23
N ALA A 252 0.62 -30.76 -21.05
CA ALA A 252 0.81 -32.19 -20.80
C ALA A 252 0.95 -32.92 -22.14
N LYS A 253 2.19 -33.17 -22.55
CA LYS A 253 2.52 -33.76 -23.85
C LYS A 253 2.54 -35.28 -23.77
N GLY A 254 1.91 -35.92 -24.74
CA GLY A 254 1.97 -37.37 -24.94
C GLY A 254 2.32 -37.71 -26.39
N ASP A 255 2.12 -38.97 -26.79
CA ASP A 255 2.47 -39.43 -28.13
C ASP A 255 1.52 -38.85 -29.19
N GLY A 256 1.97 -37.81 -29.90
CA GLY A 256 1.23 -37.18 -30.99
C GLY A 256 0.08 -36.24 -30.58
N PHE A 257 -0.07 -35.94 -29.28
CA PHE A 257 -1.08 -35.02 -28.75
C PHE A 257 -0.52 -34.13 -27.63
N THR A 258 -1.21 -33.03 -27.37
CA THR A 258 -0.95 -32.14 -26.22
C THR A 258 -2.26 -31.82 -25.53
N ASN A 259 -2.34 -32.14 -24.24
CA ASN A 259 -3.39 -31.67 -23.34
C ASN A 259 -2.88 -30.42 -22.61
N LYS A 260 -3.78 -29.56 -22.12
CA LYS A 260 -3.39 -28.34 -21.41
C LYS A 260 -4.10 -28.29 -20.06
N ALA A 261 -3.34 -28.41 -18.97
CA ALA A 261 -3.83 -28.28 -17.61
C ALA A 261 -3.73 -26.84 -17.13
N SER A 262 -4.79 -26.30 -16.56
CA SER A 262 -4.84 -24.93 -16.04
C SER A 262 -4.95 -24.94 -14.51
N PHE A 263 -4.18 -24.06 -13.87
CA PHE A 263 -4.06 -23.98 -12.43
C PHE A 263 -4.30 -22.56 -11.94
N SER A 264 -4.81 -22.45 -10.72
CA SER A 264 -4.97 -21.22 -9.96
C SER A 264 -4.66 -21.46 -8.49
N ILE A 265 -4.42 -20.40 -7.72
CA ILE A 265 -4.30 -20.50 -6.26
C ILE A 265 -5.30 -19.58 -5.56
N SER A 266 -5.72 -19.99 -4.37
CA SER A 266 -6.52 -19.20 -3.43
C SER A 266 -5.89 -19.22 -2.02
N GLY A 267 -6.46 -18.47 -1.08
CA GLY A 267 -5.94 -18.35 0.30
C GLY A 267 -4.98 -17.18 0.53
N LEU A 268 -4.75 -16.34 -0.48
CA LEU A 268 -3.94 -15.12 -0.33
C LEU A 268 -4.60 -14.16 0.67
N PRO A 269 -3.82 -13.54 1.59
CA PRO A 269 -4.33 -12.49 2.46
C PRO A 269 -4.93 -11.35 1.64
N MET A 270 -6.10 -10.87 2.03
CA MET A 270 -6.68 -9.68 1.42
C MET A 270 -5.88 -8.45 1.86
N GLU A 271 -5.50 -7.63 0.90
CA GLU A 271 -4.83 -6.36 1.17
C GLU A 271 -5.79 -5.41 1.88
N PRO A 272 -5.46 -4.91 3.09
CA PRO A 272 -6.33 -3.99 3.79
C PRO A 272 -6.35 -2.63 3.08
N THR A 273 -7.52 -2.00 3.07
CA THR A 273 -7.70 -0.68 2.48
C THR A 273 -7.03 0.40 3.34
N LEU A 274 -6.22 1.23 2.68
CA LEU A 274 -5.75 2.50 3.22
C LEU A 274 -6.69 3.60 2.72
N PRO A 275 -7.65 4.07 3.54
CA PRO A 275 -8.61 5.08 3.12
C PRO A 275 -7.92 6.43 2.88
N PRO A 276 -8.58 7.39 2.19
CA PRO A 276 -8.14 8.78 2.21
C PRO A 276 -8.03 9.30 3.65
N TRP A 277 -7.07 10.18 3.89
CA TRP A 277 -6.90 10.83 5.19
C TRP A 277 -8.16 11.69 5.50
N HIS A 278 -8.76 11.52 6.69
CA HIS A 278 -10.06 12.07 7.13
C HIS A 278 -11.36 11.50 6.52
N GLN A 279 -11.43 10.19 6.29
CA GLN A 279 -12.72 9.49 6.30
C GLN A 279 -13.10 8.97 7.69
#